data_AF-A0A136KKN3-F1
#
_entry.id   AF-A0A136KKN3-F1
#
_cell.length_a   1.000
_cell.length_b   1.000
_cell.length_c   1.000
_cell.angle_alpha   90.00
_cell.angle_beta   90.00
_cell.angle_gamma   90.00
#
_symmetry.space_group_name_H-M   'P 1'
#
loop_
_entity.id
_entity.type
_entity.pdbx_description
1 polymer ?
#
loop_
_entity_poly.entity_id
_entity_poly.type
_entity_poly.pdbx_seq_one_letter_code
_entity_poly.pdbx_strand_id
1 'polypeptide(L)'
;MPIYAKITYINISGFFGITVFFVYGIVHILRGSSALGLFELAISLGFIVGLVLLRLSASISYTQIVTSVLIYISSAVLIITGGLSGTGIYWLLVFPIILMNFWGCYKGIIWVTGNLVVISTLLLLSYFGLLPIYYDKPEVLVISVAIIVQTIFLWLKEYLCNCSNRDIVHGSK
;
A
#
# COMPACT_ATOMS: atom_id res chain seq x y z
N MET A 1 12.87 -1.47 14.19
CA MET A 1 13.40 -2.54 13.31
C MET A 1 14.83 -2.20 12.88
N PRO A 2 15.79 -3.13 12.98
CA PRO A 2 17.17 -2.93 12.54
C PRO A 2 17.28 -2.74 11.01
N ILE A 3 18.36 -2.11 10.54
CA ILE A 3 18.52 -1.70 9.14
C ILE A 3 18.42 -2.86 8.15
N TYR A 4 19.06 -4.00 8.45
CA TYR A 4 19.02 -5.19 7.60
C TYR A 4 17.60 -5.74 7.44
N ALA A 5 16.82 -5.76 8.53
CA ALA A 5 15.44 -6.23 8.50
C ALA A 5 14.54 -5.28 7.68
N LYS A 6 14.78 -3.96 7.72
CA LYS A 6 14.07 -3.01 6.86
C LYS A 6 14.36 -3.26 5.38
N ILE A 7 15.63 -3.45 5.03
CA ILE A 7 16.04 -3.74 3.64
C ILE A 7 15.42 -5.06 3.16
N THR A 8 15.46 -6.11 3.99
CA THR A 8 14.83 -7.40 3.67
C THR A 8 13.33 -7.24 3.46
N TYR A 9 12.64 -6.51 4.35
CA TYR A 9 11.20 -6.26 4.21
C TYR A 9 10.86 -5.50 2.92
N ILE A 10 11.64 -4.47 2.57
CA ILE A 10 11.46 -3.71 1.33
C ILE A 10 11.67 -4.60 0.10
N ASN A 11 12.72 -5.43 0.10
CA ASN A 11 12.96 -6.36 -1.00
C ASN A 11 11.80 -7.35 -1.15
N ILE A 12 11.36 -7.99 -0.06
CA ILE A 12 10.26 -8.97 -0.11
C ILE A 12 8.97 -8.31 -0.58
N SER A 13 8.61 -7.16 -0.02
CA SER A 13 7.38 -6.44 -0.38
C SER A 13 7.45 -5.92 -1.82
N GLY A 14 8.62 -5.47 -2.27
CA GLY A 14 8.86 -5.04 -3.64
C GLY A 14 8.74 -6.19 -4.63
N PHE A 15 9.38 -7.33 -4.38
CA PHE A 15 9.24 -8.53 -5.21
C PHE A 15 7.79 -9.02 -5.25
N PHE A 16 7.10 -9.05 -4.11
CA PHE A 16 5.69 -9.38 -4.04
C PHE A 16 4.85 -8.44 -4.93
N GLY A 17 5.05 -7.12 -4.81
CA GLY A 17 4.37 -6.14 -5.66
C GLY A 17 4.67 -6.34 -7.15
N ILE A 18 5.94 -6.54 -7.52
CA ILE A 18 6.35 -6.82 -8.91
C ILE A 18 5.60 -8.03 -9.45
N THR A 19 5.62 -9.15 -8.73
CA THR A 19 4.99 -10.40 -9.17
C THR A 19 3.48 -10.23 -9.30
N VAL A 20 2.82 -9.65 -8.29
CA VAL A 20 1.36 -9.46 -8.30
C VAL A 20 0.95 -8.59 -9.49
N PHE A 21 1.50 -7.38 -9.63
CA PHE A 21 1.13 -6.48 -10.72
C PHE A 21 1.56 -6.98 -12.10
N PHE A 22 2.66 -7.73 -12.19
CA PHE A 22 3.08 -8.34 -13.46
C PHE A 22 2.09 -9.44 -13.91
N VAL A 23 1.71 -10.33 -12.99
CA VAL A 23 0.75 -11.41 -13.27
C VAL A 23 -0.62 -10.85 -13.63
N TYR A 24 -1.15 -9.91 -12.82
CA TYR A 24 -2.42 -9.26 -13.13
C TYR A 24 -2.36 -8.50 -14.46
N GLY A 25 -1.25 -7.82 -14.74
CA GLY A 25 -1.08 -7.08 -15.99
C GLY A 25 -1.17 -7.98 -17.23
N ILE A 26 -0.49 -9.14 -17.19
CA ILE A 26 -0.61 -10.15 -18.25
C ILE A 26 -2.04 -10.68 -18.35
N VAL A 27 -2.67 -11.03 -17.22
CA VAL A 27 -4.05 -11.55 -17.22
C VAL A 27 -5.03 -10.54 -17.81
N HIS A 28 -4.91 -9.26 -17.50
CA HIS A 28 -5.78 -8.21 -18.05
C HIS A 28 -5.58 -8.02 -19.55
N ILE A 29 -4.33 -8.10 -20.06
CA ILE A 29 -4.06 -8.09 -21.51
C ILE A 29 -4.71 -9.30 -22.18
N LEU A 30 -4.56 -10.50 -21.62
CA LEU A 30 -5.14 -11.73 -22.18
C LEU A 30 -6.68 -11.72 -22.16
N ARG A 31 -7.30 -11.00 -21.23
CA ARG A 31 -8.75 -10.80 -21.14
C ARG A 31 -9.27 -9.61 -21.98
N GLY A 32 -8.42 -8.99 -22.80
CA GLY A 32 -8.80 -7.89 -23.69
C GLY A 32 -8.86 -6.50 -23.03
N SER A 33 -8.50 -6.39 -21.76
CA SER A 33 -8.42 -5.12 -21.02
C SER A 33 -7.00 -4.53 -21.08
N SER A 34 -6.50 -4.28 -22.29
CA SER A 34 -5.09 -3.90 -22.53
C SER A 34 -4.67 -2.63 -21.79
N ALA A 35 -5.56 -1.64 -21.64
CA ALA A 35 -5.23 -0.40 -20.93
C ALA A 35 -4.90 -0.65 -19.44
N LEU A 36 -5.75 -1.41 -18.75
CA LEU A 36 -5.52 -1.77 -17.34
C LEU A 36 -4.30 -2.67 -17.19
N GLY A 37 -4.13 -3.64 -18.10
CA GLY A 37 -2.98 -4.52 -18.05
C GLY A 37 -1.64 -3.81 -18.29
N LEU A 38 -1.58 -2.88 -19.24
CA LEU A 38 -0.39 -2.02 -19.44
C LEU A 38 -0.11 -1.13 -18.23
N PHE A 39 -1.16 -0.61 -17.59
CA PHE A 39 -1.01 0.17 -16.36
C PHE A 39 -0.41 -0.68 -15.23
N GLU A 40 -0.89 -1.90 -15.00
CA GLU A 40 -0.34 -2.78 -13.97
C GLU A 40 1.10 -3.20 -14.27
N LEU A 41 1.44 -3.46 -15.54
CA LEU A 41 2.82 -3.67 -15.95
C LEU A 41 3.71 -2.45 -15.67
N ALA A 42 3.20 -1.23 -15.90
CA ALA A 42 3.92 0.00 -15.57
C ALA A 42 4.13 0.17 -14.06
N ILE A 43 3.14 -0.19 -13.23
CA ILE A 43 3.29 -0.22 -11.77
C ILE A 43 4.37 -1.23 -11.36
N SER A 44 4.35 -2.44 -11.94
CA SER A 44 5.38 -3.46 -11.71
C SER A 44 6.79 -2.93 -12.05
N LEU A 45 6.94 -2.25 -13.18
CA LEU A 45 8.18 -1.58 -13.55
C LEU A 45 8.56 -0.48 -12.55
N GLY A 46 7.60 0.27 -12.03
CA GLY A 46 7.81 1.25 -10.96
C GLY A 46 8.39 0.62 -9.69
N PHE A 47 7.92 -0.57 -9.29
CA PHE A 47 8.50 -1.30 -8.16
C PHE A 47 9.93 -1.77 -8.46
N ILE A 48 10.22 -2.22 -9.68
CA ILE A 48 11.59 -2.56 -10.11
C ILE A 48 12.50 -1.33 -9.97
N VAL A 49 12.06 -0.17 -10.46
CA VAL A 49 12.80 1.10 -10.32
C VAL A 49 13.03 1.43 -8.84
N GLY A 50 12.02 1.26 -7.99
CA GLY A 50 12.17 1.46 -6.53
C GLY A 50 13.23 0.56 -5.89
N LEU A 51 13.30 -0.71 -6.29
CA LEU A 51 14.33 -1.65 -5.82
C LEU A 51 15.72 -1.34 -6.39
N VAL A 52 15.81 -0.92 -7.65
CA VAL A 52 17.08 -0.48 -8.25
C VAL A 52 17.60 0.77 -7.54
N LEU A 53 16.74 1.74 -7.26
CA LEU A 53 17.09 2.94 -6.49
C LEU A 53 17.58 2.60 -5.08
N LEU A 54 17.03 1.57 -4.44
CA LEU A 54 17.52 1.08 -3.14
C LEU A 54 18.99 0.65 -3.22
N ARG A 55 19.38 0.00 -4.32
CA ARG A 55 20.75 -0.49 -4.55
C ARG A 55 21.71 0.62 -4.94
N LEU A 56 21.25 1.58 -5.75
CA LEU A 56 22.10 2.66 -6.26
C LEU A 56 22.30 3.79 -5.23
N SER A 57 21.24 4.21 -4.56
CA SER A 57 21.29 5.37 -3.64
C SER A 57 21.71 5.00 -2.21
N ALA A 58 21.66 3.72 -1.86
CA ALA A 58 21.76 3.21 -0.48
C ALA A 58 20.80 3.89 0.53
N SER A 59 19.84 4.68 0.03
CA SER A 59 18.90 5.45 0.83
C SER A 59 17.53 4.78 0.78
N ILE A 60 17.12 4.27 1.93
CA ILE A 60 15.83 3.62 2.13
C ILE A 60 14.67 4.60 1.85
N SER A 61 14.87 5.89 2.11
CA SER A 61 13.82 6.90 2.01
C SER A 61 13.26 7.04 0.59
N TYR A 62 14.09 6.98 -0.45
CA TYR A 62 13.60 7.12 -1.84
C TYR A 62 12.72 5.95 -2.24
N THR A 63 13.14 4.73 -1.94
CA THR A 63 12.34 3.53 -2.22
C THR A 63 11.02 3.56 -1.48
N GLN A 64 11.01 4.00 -0.21
CA GLN A 64 9.79 4.16 0.56
C GLN A 64 8.80 5.14 -0.08
N ILE A 65 9.28 6.30 -0.54
CA ILE A 65 8.45 7.31 -1.22
C ILE A 65 7.88 6.73 -2.51
N VAL A 66 8.74 6.16 -3.38
CA VAL A 66 8.33 5.58 -4.66
C VAL A 66 7.25 4.52 -4.45
N THR A 67 7.48 3.56 -3.55
CA THR A 67 6.49 2.51 -3.27
C THR A 67 5.19 3.07 -2.70
N SER A 68 5.24 4.08 -1.83
CA SER A 68 4.02 4.65 -1.25
C SER A 68 3.19 5.40 -2.28
N VAL A 69 3.85 6.10 -3.21
CA VAL A 69 3.19 6.74 -4.35
C VAL A 69 2.57 5.69 -5.28
N LEU A 70 3.29 4.61 -5.59
CA LEU A 70 2.74 3.52 -6.40
C LEU A 70 1.50 2.90 -5.72
N ILE A 71 1.53 2.69 -4.41
CA ILE A 71 0.38 2.23 -3.63
C ILE A 71 -0.83 3.17 -3.78
N TYR A 72 -0.63 4.49 -3.74
CA TYR A 72 -1.72 5.45 -3.92
C TYR A 72 -2.32 5.37 -5.32
N ILE A 73 -1.47 5.33 -6.35
CA ILE A 73 -1.92 5.24 -7.74
C ILE A 73 -2.66 3.91 -7.95
N SER A 74 -2.11 2.80 -7.47
CA SER A 74 -2.76 1.49 -7.51
C SER A 74 -4.09 1.49 -6.78
N SER A 75 -4.18 2.11 -5.59
CA SER A 75 -5.45 2.21 -4.84
C SER A 75 -6.52 2.91 -5.66
N ALA A 76 -6.16 4.03 -6.28
CA ALA A 76 -7.09 4.80 -7.11
C ALA A 76 -7.58 3.98 -8.30
N VAL A 77 -6.66 3.34 -9.04
CA VAL A 77 -7.03 2.53 -10.20
C VAL A 77 -7.87 1.33 -9.80
N LEU A 78 -7.55 0.64 -8.71
CA LEU A 78 -8.32 -0.52 -8.26
C LEU A 78 -9.76 -0.15 -7.89
N ILE A 79 -9.98 1.02 -7.27
CA ILE A 79 -11.31 1.54 -6.94
C ILE A 79 -12.09 1.90 -8.22
N ILE A 80 -11.44 2.57 -9.16
CA ILE A 80 -12.09 3.01 -10.41
C ILE A 80 -12.46 1.82 -11.29
N THR A 81 -11.57 0.84 -11.41
CA THR A 81 -11.68 -0.22 -12.42
C THR A 81 -12.26 -1.53 -11.89
N GLY A 82 -12.26 -1.73 -10.57
CA GLY A 82 -12.65 -3.01 -9.98
C GLY A 82 -11.54 -4.06 -9.98
N GLY A 83 -10.42 -3.82 -10.67
CA GLY A 83 -9.39 -4.83 -10.89
C GLY A 83 -9.94 -6.08 -11.61
N LEU A 84 -9.41 -7.25 -11.28
CA LEU A 84 -9.87 -8.50 -11.87
C LEU A 84 -11.20 -8.94 -11.25
N SER A 85 -12.29 -8.88 -12.02
CA SER A 85 -13.61 -9.37 -11.58
C SER A 85 -14.12 -8.73 -10.28
N GLY A 86 -13.79 -7.46 -10.02
CA GLY A 86 -14.24 -6.74 -8.83
C GLY A 86 -13.48 -7.09 -7.54
N THR A 87 -12.34 -7.78 -7.62
CA THR A 87 -11.57 -8.13 -6.42
C THR A 87 -10.52 -7.07 -6.04
N GLY A 88 -10.44 -5.97 -6.79
CA GLY A 88 -9.44 -4.93 -6.59
C GLY A 88 -9.44 -4.30 -5.19
N ILE A 89 -10.62 -4.14 -4.59
CA ILE A 89 -10.78 -3.43 -3.32
C ILE A 89 -10.17 -4.17 -2.12
N TYR A 90 -10.10 -5.50 -2.18
CA TYR A 90 -9.51 -6.31 -1.11
C TYR A 90 -7.99 -6.12 -0.99
N TRP A 91 -7.33 -5.74 -2.09
CA TRP A 91 -5.89 -5.45 -2.08
C TRP A 91 -5.56 -4.21 -1.24
N LEU A 92 -6.53 -3.30 -1.03
CA LEU A 92 -6.35 -2.13 -0.18
C LEU A 92 -6.07 -2.52 1.28
N LEU A 93 -6.49 -3.71 1.72
CA LEU A 93 -6.22 -4.23 3.08
C LEU A 93 -4.75 -4.61 3.30
N VAL A 94 -3.94 -4.74 2.25
CA VAL A 94 -2.51 -5.03 2.37
C VAL A 94 -1.71 -3.73 2.53
N PHE A 95 -2.23 -2.61 2.02
CA PHE A 95 -1.50 -1.36 1.94
C PHE A 95 -1.14 -0.74 3.30
N PRO A 96 -2.01 -0.73 4.33
CA PRO A 96 -1.64 -0.22 5.64
C PRO A 96 -0.49 -1.00 6.28
N ILE A 97 -0.45 -2.32 6.07
CA ILE A 97 0.64 -3.17 6.54
C ILE A 97 1.95 -2.71 5.91
N ILE A 98 1.97 -2.51 4.59
CA ILE A 98 3.19 -2.08 3.88
C ILE A 98 3.62 -0.69 4.32
N LEU A 99 2.70 0.28 4.33
CA LEU A 99 2.99 1.68 4.65
C LEU A 99 3.48 1.86 6.10
N MET A 100 2.84 1.18 7.06
CA MET A 100 3.24 1.22 8.47
C MET A 100 4.62 0.61 8.69
N ASN A 101 4.91 -0.54 8.08
CA ASN A 101 6.22 -1.19 8.23
C ASN A 101 7.35 -0.44 7.52
N PHE A 102 7.06 0.22 6.39
CA PHE A 102 8.05 1.04 5.69
C PHE A 102 8.41 2.26 6.53
N TRP A 103 7.42 3.07 6.88
CA TRP A 103 7.67 4.39 7.46
C TRP A 103 7.83 4.37 8.98
N GLY A 104 7.49 3.26 9.64
CA GLY A 104 7.35 3.16 11.10
C GLY A 104 6.06 3.82 11.58
N CYS A 105 5.69 3.59 12.84
CA CYS A 105 4.39 3.96 13.42
C CYS A 105 3.84 5.35 13.01
N TYR A 106 4.58 6.41 13.35
CA TYR A 106 4.09 7.78 13.21
C TYR A 106 3.99 8.23 11.75
N LYS A 107 5.07 8.04 10.97
CA LYS A 107 5.07 8.41 9.56
C LYS A 107 4.15 7.49 8.74
N GLY A 108 4.05 6.22 9.12
CA GLY A 108 3.15 5.24 8.52
C GLY A 108 1.70 5.68 8.60
N ILE A 109 1.24 6.17 9.76
CA ILE A 109 -0.11 6.73 9.92
C ILE A 109 -0.36 7.87 8.94
N ILE A 110 0.62 8.76 8.73
CA ILE A 110 0.47 9.86 7.77
C ILE A 110 0.23 9.32 6.36
N TRP A 111 0.97 8.30 5.94
CA TRP A 111 0.81 7.67 4.63
C TRP A 111 -0.49 6.86 4.51
N VAL A 112 -0.93 6.17 5.55
CA VAL A 112 -2.24 5.51 5.53
C VAL A 112 -3.36 6.54 5.47
N THR A 113 -3.25 7.63 6.23
CA THR A 113 -4.22 8.73 6.21
C THR A 113 -4.28 9.36 4.84
N GLY A 114 -3.14 9.61 4.19
CA GLY A 114 -3.11 10.12 2.83
C GLY A 114 -3.77 9.17 1.82
N ASN A 115 -3.62 7.84 2.00
CA ASN A 115 -4.36 6.87 1.19
C ASN A 115 -5.88 6.96 1.40
N LEU A 116 -6.34 7.06 2.66
CA LEU A 116 -7.76 7.27 2.97
C LEU A 116 -8.30 8.59 2.39
N VAL A 117 -7.48 9.64 2.35
CA VAL A 117 -7.84 10.91 1.69
C VAL A 117 -8.03 10.68 0.19
N VAL A 118 -7.12 9.95 -0.49
CA VAL A 118 -7.29 9.59 -1.90
C VAL A 118 -8.60 8.84 -2.14
N ILE A 119 -8.91 7.83 -1.31
CA ILE A 119 -10.17 7.06 -1.40
C ILE A 119 -11.37 7.99 -1.23
N SER A 120 -11.34 8.85 -0.21
CA SER A 120 -12.42 9.81 0.08
C SER A 120 -12.61 10.82 -1.05
N THR A 121 -11.53 11.31 -1.65
CA THR A 121 -11.58 12.22 -2.80
C THR A 121 -12.20 11.54 -4.01
N LEU A 122 -11.85 10.28 -4.30
CA LEU A 122 -12.48 9.53 -5.41
C LEU A 122 -13.98 9.37 -5.18
N LEU A 123 -14.40 8.99 -3.97
CA LEU A 123 -15.82 8.91 -3.61
C LEU A 123 -16.54 10.24 -3.80
N LEU A 124 -15.91 11.35 -3.41
CA LEU A 124 -16.46 12.70 -3.61
C LEU A 124 -16.61 13.02 -5.10
N LEU A 125 -15.59 12.77 -5.91
CA LEU A 125 -15.65 12.98 -7.37
C LEU A 125 -16.73 12.13 -8.02
N SER A 126 -16.90 10.88 -7.55
CA SER A 126 -17.96 9.99 -8.03
C SER A 126 -19.35 10.46 -7.62
N TYR A 127 -19.50 11.00 -6.41
CA TYR A 127 -20.75 11.62 -5.96
C TYR A 127 -21.18 12.78 -6.87
N PHE A 128 -20.23 13.57 -7.36
CA PHE A 128 -20.48 14.65 -8.33
C PHE A 128 -20.64 14.16 -9.78
N GLY A 129 -20.55 12.85 -10.04
CA GLY A 129 -20.65 12.29 -11.40
C GLY A 129 -19.44 12.57 -12.29
N LEU A 130 -18.32 13.04 -11.72
CA LEU A 130 -17.09 13.35 -12.47
C LEU A 130 -16.30 12.09 -12.83
N LEU A 131 -16.52 10.99 -12.09
CA LEU A 131 -15.74 9.77 -12.23
C LEU A 131 -16.60 8.55 -11.86
N PRO A 132 -16.70 7.52 -12.73
CA PRO A 132 -17.31 6.26 -12.34
C PRO A 132 -16.39 5.49 -11.38
N ILE A 133 -16.98 4.89 -10.34
CA ILE A 133 -16.32 3.96 -9.43
C ILE A 133 -16.99 2.60 -9.61
N TYR A 134 -16.20 1.52 -9.55
CA TYR A 134 -16.71 0.16 -9.78
C TYR A 134 -17.57 -0.36 -8.61
N TYR A 135 -17.26 0.08 -7.38
CA TYR A 135 -17.85 -0.45 -6.15
C TYR A 135 -18.98 0.42 -5.61
N ASP A 136 -19.90 -0.22 -4.90
CA ASP A 136 -20.95 0.49 -4.18
C ASP A 136 -20.40 1.24 -2.96
N LYS A 137 -21.06 2.35 -2.60
CA LYS A 137 -20.67 3.19 -1.44
C LYS A 137 -20.51 2.40 -0.13
N PRO A 138 -21.38 1.44 0.23
CA PRO A 138 -21.22 0.66 1.45
C PRO A 138 -19.97 -0.21 1.43
N GLU A 139 -19.60 -0.76 0.28
CA GLU A 139 -18.42 -1.63 0.14
C GLU A 139 -17.13 -0.84 0.39
N VAL A 140 -17.01 0.36 -0.22
CA VAL A 140 -15.88 1.25 0.00
C VAL A 140 -15.80 1.72 1.46
N LEU A 141 -16.95 1.98 2.09
CA LEU A 141 -17.01 2.36 3.51
C LEU A 141 -16.51 1.22 4.41
N VAL A 142 -16.96 -0.03 4.19
CA VAL A 142 -16.53 -1.19 4.97
C VAL A 142 -15.02 -1.40 4.85
N ILE A 143 -14.46 -1.33 3.64
CA ILE A 143 -13.01 -1.45 3.44
C ILE A 143 -12.25 -0.29 4.09
N SER A 144 -12.76 0.94 4.02
CA SER A 144 -12.15 2.10 4.69
C SER A 144 -12.11 1.92 6.22
N VAL A 145 -13.21 1.43 6.81
CA VAL A 145 -13.26 1.11 8.24
C VAL A 145 -12.28 -0.02 8.58
N ALA A 146 -12.20 -1.07 7.75
CA ALA A 146 -11.25 -2.17 7.96
C ALA A 146 -9.78 -1.67 7.92
N ILE A 147 -9.45 -0.77 7.00
CA ILE A 147 -8.14 -0.10 6.93
C ILE A 147 -7.84 0.68 8.22
N ILE A 148 -8.81 1.45 8.72
CA ILE A 148 -8.64 2.21 9.97
C ILE A 148 -8.41 1.27 11.15
N VAL A 149 -9.25 0.24 11.30
CA VAL A 149 -9.14 -0.75 12.37
C VAL A 149 -7.79 -1.47 12.32
N GLN A 150 -7.38 -1.93 11.13
CA GLN A 150 -6.08 -2.57 10.92
C GLN A 150 -4.91 -1.65 11.31
N THR A 151 -5.01 -0.37 10.95
CA THR A 151 -3.98 0.63 11.28
C THR A 151 -3.87 0.84 12.79
N ILE A 152 -5.00 0.90 13.50
CA ILE A 152 -5.04 0.99 14.96
C ILE A 152 -4.38 -0.25 15.59
N PHE A 153 -4.67 -1.46 15.11
CA PHE A 153 -4.05 -2.67 15.63
C PHE A 153 -2.53 -2.71 15.38
N LEU A 154 -2.07 -2.28 14.20
CA LEU A 154 -0.64 -2.19 13.88
C LEU A 154 0.06 -1.17 14.78
N TRP A 155 -0.55 -0.01 14.98
CA TRP A 155 -0.05 1.03 15.89
C TRP A 155 0.02 0.53 17.34
N LEU A 156 -1.05 -0.12 17.82
CA LEU A 156 -1.12 -0.66 19.18
C LEU A 156 -0.04 -1.72 19.42
N LYS A 157 0.15 -2.64 18.47
CA LYS A 157 1.22 -3.64 18.53
C LYS A 157 2.59 -2.99 18.70
N GLU A 158 2.90 -1.98 17.88
CA GLU A 158 4.18 -1.28 17.94
C GLU A 158 4.34 -0.49 19.25
N TYR A 159 3.26 0.13 19.73
CA TYR A 159 3.23 0.81 21.03
C TYR A 159 3.55 -0.15 22.18
N LEU A 160 2.89 -1.31 22.26
CA LEU A 160 3.10 -2.30 23.32
C LEU A 160 4.53 -2.88 23.28
N CYS A 161 5.06 -3.17 22.10
CA CYS A 161 6.46 -3.62 21.95
C CYS A 161 7.47 -2.58 22.45
N ASN A 162 7.20 -1.29 22.22
CA ASN A 162 8.07 -0.21 22.70
C ASN A 162 7.97 0.02 24.20
N CYS A 163 6.83 -0.28 24.84
CA CYS A 163 6.70 -0.26 26.30
C CYS A 163 7.46 -1.41 26.95
N SER A 164 7.25 -2.64 26.46
CA SER A 164 7.92 -3.85 26.99
C SER A 164 9.45 -3.73 26.97
N ASN A 165 10.04 -3.16 25.91
CA ASN A 165 11.47 -2.93 25.83
C ASN A 165 12.00 -1.90 26.84
N ARG A 166 11.19 -0.92 27.29
CA ARG A 166 11.63 0.05 28.31
C ARG A 166 11.73 -0.57 29.68
N ASP A 167 10.81 -1.48 30.02
CA ASP A 167 10.77 -2.12 31.33
C ASP A 167 12.00 -3.03 31.55
N ILE A 168 12.46 -3.72 30.49
CA ILE A 168 13.69 -4.54 30.53
C ILE A 168 14.93 -3.69 30.80
N VAL A 169 15.03 -2.51 30.19
CA VAL A 169 16.20 -1.62 30.34
C VAL A 169 16.25 -0.98 31.73
N HIS A 170 15.11 -0.76 32.38
CA HIS A 170 15.04 -0.17 33.71
C HIS A 170 15.04 -1.19 34.87
N GLY A 171 14.77 -2.47 34.59
CA GLY A 171 14.76 -3.56 35.58
C GLY A 171 16.11 -4.23 35.85
N SER A 172 17.20 -3.86 35.17
CA SER A 172 18.55 -4.44 35.37
C SER A 172 19.42 -3.66 36.36
N LYS A 173 18.86 -3.28 37.52
CA LYS A 173 19.63 -2.69 38.62
C LYS A 173 19.78 -3.68 39.77
#